data_AF-A0A357C7H0-F1
#
_entry.id   AF-A0A357C7H0-F1
#
_cell.length_a   1.000
_cell.length_b   1.000
_cell.length_c   1.000
_cell.angle_alpha   90.00
_cell.angle_beta   90.00
_cell.angle_gamma   90.00
#
_symmetry.space_group_name_H-M   'P 1'
#
loop_
_entity.id
_entity.type
_entity.pdbx_description
1 polymer ?
#
loop_
_entity_poly.entity_id
_entity_poly.type
_entity_poly.pdbx_seq_one_letter_code
_entity_poly.pdbx_strand_id
1 'polypeptide(L)'
;MFDSNLHIADRFLQDVLAQNAGQKMHAIVASIQREQNAAIRDDKHDILVVQGAAGSGKTSVALQRAAYLLYHRRAELKAHQIVAFLPTYLLTEYTSGVLPELGEENIRQTTF
;
A
#
# COMPACT_ATOMS: atom_id res chain seq x y z
N MET A 1 17.10 4.97 -7.84
CA MET A 1 17.37 3.56 -8.19
C MET A 1 17.49 2.74 -6.90
N PHE A 2 16.42 2.64 -6.10
CA PHE A 2 16.43 1.98 -4.78
C PHE A 2 15.00 1.62 -4.32
N ASP A 3 14.17 0.93 -5.12
CA ASP A 3 12.85 0.47 -4.61
C ASP A 3 12.41 -0.93 -5.03
N SER A 4 13.20 -1.62 -5.86
CA SER A 4 13.15 -3.07 -5.85
C SER A 4 13.48 -3.62 -4.46
N ASN A 5 14.33 -2.94 -3.67
CA ASN A 5 14.78 -3.44 -2.36
C ASN A 5 13.70 -3.50 -1.27
N LEU A 6 12.66 -2.66 -1.26
CA LEU A 6 11.64 -2.72 -0.19
C LEU A 6 10.63 -3.85 -0.44
N HIS A 7 10.17 -3.98 -1.69
CA HIS A 7 9.35 -5.12 -2.12
C HIS A 7 10.12 -6.45 -2.11
N ILE A 8 11.42 -6.42 -2.46
CA ILE A 8 12.31 -7.59 -2.34
C ILE A 8 12.57 -7.91 -0.87
N ALA A 9 12.79 -6.92 0.01
CA ALA A 9 13.03 -7.16 1.42
C ALA A 9 11.80 -7.79 2.10
N ASP A 10 10.58 -7.33 1.80
CA ASP A 10 9.37 -7.93 2.36
C ASP A 10 9.16 -9.36 1.85
N ARG A 11 9.34 -9.62 0.54
CA ARG A 11 9.31 -11.00 0.02
C ARG A 11 10.40 -11.89 0.62
N PHE A 12 11.62 -11.39 0.71
CA PHE A 12 12.74 -12.13 1.29
C PHE A 12 12.52 -12.40 2.79
N LEU A 13 12.01 -11.43 3.56
CA LEU A 13 11.69 -11.62 4.97
C LEU A 13 10.52 -12.60 5.12
N GLN A 14 9.48 -12.48 4.30
CA GLN A 14 8.36 -13.41 4.25
C GLN A 14 8.82 -14.82 3.87
N ASP A 15 9.72 -14.96 2.88
CA ASP A 15 10.29 -16.22 2.42
C ASP A 15 11.21 -16.83 3.48
N VAL A 16 12.01 -16.04 4.18
CA VAL A 16 12.88 -16.51 5.28
C VAL A 16 12.05 -16.93 6.49
N LEU A 17 11.00 -16.17 6.82
CA LEU A 17 10.05 -16.51 7.87
C LEU A 17 9.25 -17.76 7.48
N ALA A 18 8.82 -17.88 6.23
CA ALA A 18 8.14 -19.05 5.67
C ALA A 18 9.03 -20.30 5.66
N GLN A 19 10.28 -20.18 5.23
CA GLN A 19 11.23 -21.30 5.15
C GLN A 19 11.57 -21.85 6.54
N ASN A 20 11.59 -21.01 7.58
CA ASN A 20 11.89 -21.43 8.95
C ASN A 20 10.66 -21.66 9.85
N ALA A 21 9.45 -21.34 9.40
CA ALA A 21 8.25 -21.42 10.23
C ALA A 21 7.22 -22.38 9.64
N GLY A 22 6.73 -23.30 10.48
CA GLY A 22 5.73 -24.29 10.08
C GLY A 22 4.40 -23.69 9.61
N GLN A 23 3.49 -24.54 9.14
CA GLN A 23 2.19 -24.18 8.51
C GLN A 23 1.40 -23.05 9.20
N LYS A 24 1.53 -22.88 10.53
CA LYS A 24 0.88 -21.80 11.29
C LYS A 24 1.35 -20.40 10.89
N MET A 25 2.64 -20.19 10.65
CA MET A 25 3.16 -18.87 10.28
C MET A 25 2.72 -18.47 8.87
N HIS A 26 2.73 -19.42 7.93
CA HIS A 26 2.16 -19.22 6.60
C HIS A 26 0.69 -18.80 6.65
N ALA A 27 -0.11 -19.44 7.52
CA ALA A 27 -1.51 -19.07 7.70
C ALA A 27 -1.68 -17.63 8.24
N ILE A 28 -0.79 -17.19 9.14
CA ILE A 28 -0.79 -15.84 9.70
C ILE A 28 -0.42 -14.79 8.64
N VAL A 29 0.65 -15.01 7.87
CA VAL A 29 1.05 -14.08 6.80
C VAL A 29 -0.07 -13.96 5.76
N ALA A 30 -0.66 -15.09 5.37
CA ALA A 30 -1.77 -15.13 4.44
C ALA A 30 -3.05 -14.46 4.99
N SER A 31 -3.28 -14.45 6.31
CA SER A 31 -4.41 -13.70 6.88
C SER A 31 -4.16 -12.20 6.86
N ILE A 32 -2.95 -11.75 7.22
CA ILE A 32 -2.56 -10.34 7.17
C ILE A 32 -2.69 -9.79 5.74
N GLN A 33 -2.18 -10.51 4.74
CA GLN A 33 -2.29 -10.11 3.33
C GLN A 33 -3.75 -10.06 2.87
N ARG A 34 -4.60 -10.98 3.33
CA ARG A 34 -6.05 -10.96 3.04
C ARG A 34 -6.73 -9.73 3.64
N GLU A 35 -6.43 -9.39 4.88
CA GLU A 35 -6.98 -8.20 5.55
C GLU A 35 -6.54 -6.90 4.85
N GLN A 36 -5.26 -6.79 4.50
CA GLN A 36 -4.74 -5.65 3.73
C GLN A 36 -5.42 -5.54 2.37
N ASN A 37 -5.57 -6.65 1.64
CA ASN A 37 -6.23 -6.65 0.33
C ASN A 37 -7.72 -6.31 0.42
N ALA A 38 -8.40 -6.69 1.51
CA ALA A 38 -9.77 -6.26 1.77
C ALA A 38 -9.86 -4.73 1.93
N ALA A 39 -8.94 -4.13 2.70
CA ALA A 39 -8.88 -2.69 2.85
C ALA A 39 -8.49 -1.96 1.54
N ILE A 40 -7.63 -2.54 0.70
CA ILE A 40 -7.27 -1.97 -0.61
C ILE A 40 -8.47 -1.93 -1.55
N ARG A 41 -9.28 -2.99 -1.56
CA ARG A 41 -10.35 -3.18 -2.55
C ARG A 41 -11.73 -2.75 -2.09
N ASP A 42 -11.89 -2.29 -0.84
CA ASP A 42 -13.19 -1.86 -0.34
C ASP A 42 -13.73 -0.69 -1.17
N ASP A 43 -14.74 -0.93 -1.98
CA ASP A 43 -15.45 0.05 -2.80
C ASP A 43 -16.89 0.26 -2.34
N LYS A 44 -17.26 -0.36 -1.22
CA LYS A 44 -18.62 -0.39 -0.66
C LYS A 44 -18.85 0.72 0.34
N HIS A 45 -17.79 1.19 1.00
CA HIS A 45 -17.86 2.23 2.02
C HIS A 45 -17.29 3.55 1.49
N ASP A 46 -18.02 4.63 1.69
CA ASP A 46 -17.57 5.98 1.34
C ASP A 46 -16.39 6.44 2.21
N ILE A 47 -16.37 6.01 3.48
CA ILE A 47 -15.32 6.29 4.46
C ILE A 47 -14.77 4.98 5.00
N LEU A 48 -13.45 4.83 4.94
CA LEU A 48 -12.72 3.67 5.45
C LEU A 48 -11.66 4.13 6.46
N VAL A 49 -11.63 3.49 7.63
CA VAL A 49 -10.59 3.69 8.65
C VAL A 49 -9.74 2.43 8.74
N VAL A 50 -8.42 2.59 8.59
CA VAL A 50 -7.46 1.47 8.69
C VAL A 50 -6.59 1.65 9.93
N GLN A 51 -6.70 0.72 10.87
CA GLN A 51 -5.93 0.69 12.11
C GLN A 51 -4.95 -0.48 12.11
N GLY A 52 -3.73 -0.24 12.59
CA GLY A 52 -2.72 -1.29 12.72
C GLY A 52 -1.47 -0.81 13.44
N ALA A 53 -0.70 -1.75 13.99
CA ALA A 53 0.53 -1.47 14.71
C ALA A 53 1.61 -0.81 13.81
N ALA A 54 2.67 -0.26 14.41
CA ALA A 54 3.82 0.22 13.64
C ALA A 54 4.39 -0.91 12.76
N GLY A 55 4.79 -0.59 11.53
CA GLY A 55 5.27 -1.59 10.57
C GLY A 55 4.20 -2.45 9.88
N SER A 56 2.90 -2.28 10.18
CA SER A 56 1.82 -3.11 9.59
C SER A 56 1.48 -2.80 8.12
N GLY A 57 2.27 -1.98 7.42
CA GLY A 57 2.07 -1.64 6.01
C GLY A 57 0.96 -0.62 5.69
N LYS A 58 0.48 0.17 6.66
CA LYS A 58 -0.63 1.13 6.46
C LYS A 58 -0.41 2.11 5.30
N THR A 59 0.80 2.66 5.18
CA THR A 59 1.16 3.57 4.09
C THR A 59 1.09 2.87 2.73
N SER A 60 1.62 1.65 2.64
CA SER A 60 1.55 0.84 1.43
C SER A 60 0.11 0.48 1.06
N VAL A 61 -0.73 0.11 2.04
CA VAL A 61 -2.16 -0.15 1.84
C VAL A 61 -2.87 1.09 1.28
N ALA A 62 -2.59 2.29 1.81
CA ALA A 62 -3.20 3.53 1.32
C ALA A 62 -2.81 3.86 -0.12
N LEU A 63 -1.53 3.71 -0.48
CA LEU A 63 -1.04 3.97 -1.85
C LEU A 63 -1.57 2.92 -2.84
N GLN A 64 -1.53 1.64 -2.47
CA GLN A 64 -2.09 0.57 -3.29
C GLN A 64 -3.61 0.72 -3.47
N ARG A 65 -4.32 1.22 -2.46
CA ARG A 65 -5.73 1.58 -2.58
C ARG A 65 -5.94 2.73 -3.58
N ALA A 66 -5.12 3.78 -3.53
CA ALA A 66 -5.20 4.87 -4.51
C ALA A 66 -4.96 4.34 -5.93
N ALA A 67 -3.95 3.48 -6.13
CA ALA A 67 -3.69 2.84 -7.42
C ALA A 67 -4.87 1.95 -7.88
N TYR A 68 -5.43 1.15 -6.97
CA TYR A 68 -6.60 0.31 -7.26
C TYR A 68 -7.80 1.16 -7.70
N LEU A 69 -8.09 2.27 -7.02
CA LEU A 69 -9.20 3.16 -7.36
C LEU A 69 -8.97 3.86 -8.71
N LEU A 70 -7.75 4.32 -8.99
CA LEU A 70 -7.39 4.92 -10.28
C LEU A 70 -7.55 3.91 -11.41
N TYR A 71 -7.07 2.68 -11.22
CA TYR A 71 -7.22 1.61 -12.20
C TYR A 71 -8.68 1.21 -12.41
N HIS A 72 -9.41 0.94 -11.32
CA HIS A 72 -10.77 0.42 -11.35
C HIS A 72 -11.78 1.47 -11.84
N ARG A 73 -11.58 2.74 -11.48
CA ARG A 73 -12.45 3.87 -11.87
C ARG A 73 -11.79 4.80 -12.88
N ARG A 74 -10.86 4.34 -13.72
CA ARG A 74 -10.07 5.16 -14.68
C ARG A 74 -10.90 6.01 -15.66
N ALA A 75 -12.16 5.62 -15.89
CA ALA A 75 -13.10 6.35 -16.73
C ALA A 75 -13.63 7.62 -16.03
N GLU A 76 -13.68 7.63 -14.70
CA GLU A 76 -14.35 8.65 -13.87
C GLU A 76 -13.39 9.37 -12.93
N LEU A 77 -12.27 8.74 -12.57
CA LEU A 77 -11.29 9.21 -11.59
C LEU A 77 -9.92 9.40 -12.24
N LYS A 78 -9.30 10.55 -11.99
CA LYS A 78 -7.95 10.92 -12.41
C LYS A 78 -7.06 11.18 -11.19
N ALA A 79 -5.74 11.01 -11.35
CA ALA A 79 -4.79 11.14 -10.24
C ALA A 79 -4.85 12.50 -9.53
N HIS A 80 -5.02 13.59 -10.29
CA HIS A 80 -5.13 14.94 -9.73
C HIS A 80 -6.38 15.18 -8.86
N GLN A 81 -7.38 14.28 -8.92
CA GLN A 81 -8.60 14.33 -8.09
C GLN A 81 -8.41 13.61 -6.75
N ILE A 82 -7.28 12.93 -6.54
CA ILE A 82 -6.92 12.29 -5.27
C ILE A 82 -5.88 13.17 -4.56
N VAL A 83 -6.07 13.36 -3.25
CA VAL A 83 -5.10 14.03 -2.38
C VAL A 83 -4.70 13.10 -1.23
N ALA A 84 -3.39 12.96 -1.01
CA ALA A 84 -2.83 12.32 0.17
C ALA A 84 -2.24 13.39 1.11
N PHE A 85 -2.67 13.34 2.37
CA PHE A 85 -2.10 14.15 3.43
C PHE A 85 -1.13 13.30 4.24
N LEU A 86 0.14 13.69 4.23
CA LEU A 86 1.23 12.96 4.87
C LEU A 86 1.80 13.79 6.02
N PRO A 87 2.26 13.16 7.12
CA PRO A 87 2.72 13.86 8.31
C PRO A 87 4.05 14.60 8.14
N THR A 88 4.88 14.22 7.16
CA THR A 88 6.19 14.85 6.92
C THR A 88 6.54 14.89 5.43
N TYR A 89 7.35 15.88 5.04
CA TYR A 89 7.86 16.00 3.67
C TYR A 89 8.71 14.79 3.26
N LEU A 90 9.49 14.22 4.18
CA LEU A 90 10.27 13.00 3.92
C LEU A 90 9.38 11.83 3.50
N LEU A 91 8.18 11.71 4.06
CA LEU A 91 7.25 10.65 3.67
C LEU A 91 6.64 10.91 2.28
N THR A 92 6.41 12.18 1.93
CA THR A 92 6.00 12.59 0.58
C THR A 92 7.03 12.14 -0.45
N GLU A 93 8.30 12.53 -0.27
CA GLU A 93 9.38 12.15 -1.17
C GLU A 93 9.52 10.63 -1.28
N TYR A 94 9.48 9.94 -0.15
CA TYR A 94 9.59 8.48 -0.10
C TYR A 94 8.47 7.76 -0.85
N THR A 95 7.26 8.32 -0.88
CA THR A 95 6.09 7.67 -1.50
C THR A 95 5.81 8.14 -2.93
N SER A 96 6.56 9.13 -3.42
CA SER A 96 6.38 9.73 -4.75
C SER A 96 6.68 8.79 -5.92
N GLY A 97 7.48 7.74 -5.70
CA GLY A 97 7.82 6.73 -6.71
C GLY A 97 6.84 5.56 -6.78
N VAL A 98 6.03 5.34 -5.74
CA VAL A 98 5.23 4.11 -5.58
C VAL A 98 4.13 4.00 -6.64
N LEU A 99 3.38 5.08 -6.89
CA LEU A 99 2.31 5.05 -7.90
C LEU A 99 2.86 4.91 -9.33
N PRO A 100 3.92 5.63 -9.73
CA PRO A 100 4.59 5.41 -11.01
C PRO A 100 5.06 3.97 -11.22
N GLU A 101 5.62 3.33 -10.19
CA GLU A 101 6.04 1.92 -10.26
C GLU A 101 4.85 0.95 -10.46
N LEU A 102 3.65 1.34 -10.05
CA LEU A 102 2.41 0.61 -10.28
C LEU A 102 1.74 0.97 -11.62
N GLY A 103 2.33 1.86 -12.41
CA GLY A 103 1.82 2.30 -13.72
C GLY A 103 0.80 3.42 -13.67
N GLU A 104 0.65 4.10 -12.52
CA GLU A 104 -0.31 5.19 -12.30
C GLU A 104 0.39 6.55 -12.23
N GLU A 105 -0.33 7.62 -12.61
CA GLU A 105 0.14 8.99 -12.42
C GLU A 105 0.23 9.35 -10.93
N ASN A 106 1.13 10.27 -10.60
CA ASN A 106 1.25 10.77 -9.24
C ASN A 106 0.01 11.55 -8.79
N ILE A 107 -0.50 11.21 -7.61
CA ILE A 107 -1.56 11.96 -6.93
C ILE A 107 -0.99 13.21 -6.26
N ARG A 108 -1.86 14.14 -5.89
CA ARG A 108 -1.43 15.30 -5.10
C ARG A 108 -1.06 14.84 -3.70
N GLN A 109 0.16 15.09 -3.27
CA GLN A 109 0.61 14.82 -1.90
C GLN A 109 0.95 16.13 -1.20
N THR A 110 0.58 16.28 0.06
CA THR A 110 0.87 17.48 0.84
C THR A 110 1.01 17.17 2.32
N THR A 111 1.60 18.10 3.07
CA THR A 111 1.70 18.04 4.54
C THR A 111 0.66 18.97 5.17
N PHE A 112 0.42 18.79 6.46
CA PHE A 112 -0.34 19.75 7.26
C PHE A 112 0.53 20.93 7.68
#